data_AF-A0A950AF50-F1
#
_entry.id   AF-A0A950AF50-F1
#
_cell.length_a   1.000
_cell.length_b   1.000
_cell.length_c   1.000
_cell.angle_alpha   90.00
_cell.angle_beta   90.00
_cell.angle_gamma   90.00
#
_symmetry.space_group_name_H-M   'P 1'
#
loop_
_entity.id
_entity.type
_entity.pdbx_description
1 polymer ?
#
loop_
_entity_poly.entity_id
_entity_poly.type
_entity_poly.pdbx_seq_one_letter_code
_entity_poly.pdbx_strand_id
1 'polypeptide(L)'
;GYFFTEEFPYDADAVKETLKKPGAGDRLKSLRKIYAELPDWSATGLETALKQVAGELGCKTGELVHPTRVAVSGRSVGPSLYHMLEVMGKERVLQRIDRTLQKFS
;
A
#
# COMPACT_ATOMS: atom_id res chain seq x y z
N GLY A 1 -1.98 3.88 17.94
CA GLY A 1 -2.44 4.42 16.64
C GLY A 1 -1.46 4.00 15.57
N TYR A 2 -1.90 3.74 14.34
CA TYR A 2 -1.10 3.04 13.30
C TYR A 2 0.24 3.71 12.93
N PHE A 3 0.45 4.99 13.27
CA PHE A 3 1.75 5.67 13.10
C PHE A 3 2.84 5.20 14.08
N PHE A 4 2.45 4.73 15.26
CA PHE A 4 3.38 4.44 16.37
C PHE A 4 3.42 2.95 16.75
N THR A 5 2.56 2.13 16.15
CA THR A 5 2.47 0.69 16.43
C THR A 5 2.55 -0.10 15.13
N GLU A 6 3.33 -1.18 15.14
CA GLU A 6 3.40 -2.10 14.00
C GLU A 6 2.16 -2.98 13.95
N GLU A 7 1.63 -3.40 15.10
CA GLU A 7 0.32 -4.04 15.19
C GLU A 7 -0.80 -2.99 15.21
N PHE A 8 -1.72 -3.13 14.27
CA PHE A 8 -2.96 -2.36 14.20
C PHE A 8 -4.08 -3.25 13.66
N PRO A 9 -5.32 -3.04 14.14
CA PRO A 9 -6.47 -3.76 13.61
C PRO A 9 -6.73 -3.35 12.16
N TYR A 10 -7.16 -4.32 11.35
CA TYR A 10 -7.67 -4.06 10.01
C TYR A 10 -9.18 -3.94 10.09
N ASP A 11 -9.73 -2.91 9.46
CA ASP A 11 -11.17 -2.81 9.25
C ASP A 11 -11.64 -3.91 8.30
N ALA A 12 -12.62 -4.69 8.73
CA ALA A 12 -13.04 -5.88 7.99
C ALA A 12 -13.69 -5.54 6.65
N ASP A 13 -14.40 -4.40 6.59
CA ASP A 13 -15.06 -3.94 5.38
C ASP A 13 -14.01 -3.40 4.38
N ALA A 14 -13.06 -2.60 4.87
CA ALA A 14 -11.90 -2.13 4.12
C ALA A 14 -11.13 -3.27 3.46
N VAL A 15 -10.85 -4.34 4.21
CA VAL A 15 -10.16 -5.54 3.70
C VAL A 15 -10.98 -6.20 2.60
N LYS A 16 -12.29 -6.38 2.82
CA LYS A 16 -13.19 -7.01 1.86
C LYS A 16 -13.30 -6.21 0.56
N GLU A 17 -13.41 -4.89 0.67
CA GLU A 17 -13.59 -3.98 -0.47
C GLU A 17 -12.30 -3.66 -1.22
N THR A 18 -11.13 -4.04 -0.70
CA THR A 18 -9.83 -3.72 -1.31
C THR A 18 -8.96 -4.96 -1.47
N LEU A 19 -8.39 -5.47 -0.37
CA LEU A 19 -7.40 -6.55 -0.35
C LEU A 19 -7.96 -7.89 -0.83
N LYS A 20 -9.25 -8.17 -0.62
CA LYS A 20 -9.90 -9.40 -1.10
C LYS A 20 -10.48 -9.31 -2.52
N LYS A 21 -10.31 -8.18 -3.21
CA LYS A 21 -10.73 -8.08 -4.61
C LYS A 21 -9.80 -8.93 -5.50
N PRO A 22 -10.33 -9.53 -6.59
CA PRO A 22 -9.52 -10.28 -7.54
C PRO A 22 -8.32 -9.47 -8.03
N GLY A 23 -7.13 -10.07 -7.96
CA GLY A 23 -5.87 -9.44 -8.40
C GLY A 23 -5.30 -8.36 -7.47
N ALA A 24 -5.96 -8.01 -6.35
CA ALA A 24 -5.44 -7.01 -5.42
C ALA A 24 -4.10 -7.44 -4.78
N GLY A 25 -3.98 -8.71 -4.40
CA GLY A 25 -2.75 -9.29 -3.86
C GLY A 25 -1.57 -9.20 -4.83
N ASP A 26 -1.76 -9.64 -6.09
CA ASP A 26 -0.72 -9.56 -7.12
C ASP A 26 -0.30 -8.12 -7.43
N ARG A 27 -1.27 -7.20 -7.55
CA ARG A 27 -0.99 -5.78 -7.76
C ARG A 27 -0.20 -5.18 -6.61
N LEU A 28 -0.58 -5.46 -5.37
CA LEU A 28 0.12 -4.99 -4.18
C LEU A 28 1.53 -5.59 -4.10
N LYS A 29 1.71 -6.86 -4.47
CA LYS A 29 3.01 -7.53 -4.57
C LYS A 29 3.92 -6.89 -5.62
N SER A 30 3.38 -6.54 -6.79
CA SER A 30 4.12 -5.81 -7.83
C SER A 30 4.53 -4.42 -7.36
N LEU A 31 3.61 -3.68 -6.73
CA LEU A 31 3.91 -2.36 -6.17
C LEU A 31 5.01 -2.43 -5.10
N ARG A 32 4.95 -3.43 -4.22
CA ARG A 32 5.98 -3.68 -3.20
C ARG A 32 7.36 -3.82 -3.82
N LYS A 33 7.49 -4.56 -4.94
CA LYS A 33 8.78 -4.75 -5.63
C LYS A 33 9.34 -3.41 -6.11
N ILE A 34 8.53 -2.62 -6.81
CA ILE A 34 8.95 -1.31 -7.33
C ILE A 34 9.32 -0.36 -6.18
N TYR A 35 8.54 -0.32 -5.11
CA TYR A 35 8.88 0.48 -3.93
C TYR A 35 10.19 0.04 -3.28
N ALA A 36 10.51 -1.26 -3.26
CA ALA A 36 11.78 -1.73 -2.70
C ALA A 36 13.00 -1.22 -3.47
N GLU A 37 12.86 -0.98 -4.77
CA GLU A 37 13.94 -0.46 -5.63
C GLU A 37 13.91 1.06 -5.77
N LEU A 38 12.87 1.73 -5.25
CA LEU A 38 12.70 3.19 -5.36
C LEU A 38 13.84 3.93 -4.62
N PRO A 39 14.65 4.75 -5.31
CA PRO A 39 15.75 5.50 -4.69
C PRO A 39 15.26 6.77 -3.99
N ASP A 40 14.22 7.43 -4.53
CA ASP A 40 13.61 8.63 -3.97
C ASP A 40 12.34 8.25 -3.19
N TRP A 41 12.41 8.29 -1.86
CA TRP A 41 11.26 8.00 -0.98
C TRP A 41 10.44 9.26 -0.64
N SER A 42 10.26 10.15 -1.62
CA SER A 42 9.39 11.31 -1.48
C SER A 42 7.94 10.97 -1.87
N ALA A 43 6.99 11.77 -1.41
CA ALA A 43 5.59 11.62 -1.80
C ALA A 43 5.39 11.66 -3.33
N THR A 44 6.15 12.50 -4.04
CA THR A 44 6.13 12.59 -5.50
C THR A 44 6.75 11.36 -6.17
N GLY A 45 7.85 10.84 -5.64
CA GLY A 45 8.48 9.60 -6.12
C GLY A 45 7.56 8.40 -5.96
N LEU A 46 6.90 8.29 -4.78
CA LEU A 46 5.93 7.25 -4.48
C LEU A 46 4.69 7.31 -5.39
N GLU A 47 4.15 8.50 -5.64
CA GLU A 47 3.03 8.67 -6.55
C GLU A 47 3.40 8.24 -7.98
N THR A 48 4.57 8.69 -8.47
CA THR A 48 5.07 8.35 -9.80
C THR A 48 5.22 6.83 -9.96
N ALA A 49 5.87 6.18 -9.00
CA ALA A 49 6.08 4.74 -8.99
C ALA A 49 4.75 3.96 -8.98
N LEU A 50 3.78 4.40 -8.17
CA LEU A 50 2.47 3.75 -8.13
C LEU A 50 1.72 3.90 -9.46
N LYS A 51 1.74 5.10 -10.06
CA LYS A 51 1.12 5.37 -11.37
C LYS A 51 1.78 4.53 -12.47
N GLN A 52 3.10 4.36 -12.43
CA GLN A 52 3.81 3.50 -13.36
C GLN A 52 3.32 2.05 -13.26
N VAL A 53 3.28 1.47 -12.05
CA VAL A 53 2.78 0.10 -11.84
C VAL A 53 1.32 -0.04 -12.27
N ALA A 54 0.49 0.98 -12.02
CA ALA A 54 -0.89 0.98 -12.49
C ALA A 54 -0.97 0.87 -14.02
N GLY A 55 -0.13 1.63 -14.74
CA GLY A 55 -0.01 1.58 -16.19
C GLY A 55 0.50 0.23 -16.69
N GLU A 56 1.56 -0.31 -16.10
CA GLU A 56 2.16 -1.60 -16.47
C GLU A 56 1.17 -2.77 -16.28
N LEU A 57 0.35 -2.73 -15.23
CA LEU A 57 -0.66 -3.76 -14.94
C LEU A 57 -2.02 -3.50 -15.62
N GLY A 58 -2.17 -2.39 -16.34
CA GLY A 58 -3.44 -2.00 -16.97
C GLY A 58 -4.59 -1.80 -15.98
N CYS A 59 -4.30 -1.40 -14.73
CA CYS A 59 -5.30 -1.18 -13.68
C CYS A 59 -5.44 0.29 -13.30
N LYS A 60 -6.53 0.66 -12.63
CA LYS A 60 -6.72 2.03 -12.15
C LYS A 60 -5.81 2.31 -10.95
N THR A 61 -5.29 3.53 -10.82
CA THR A 61 -4.50 3.97 -9.66
C THR A 61 -5.19 3.68 -8.32
N GLY A 62 -6.52 3.85 -8.25
CA GLY A 62 -7.32 3.52 -7.06
C GLY A 62 -7.23 2.05 -6.64
N GLU A 63 -7.05 1.13 -7.58
CA GLU A 63 -6.90 -0.31 -7.31
C GLU A 63 -5.55 -0.65 -6.66
N LEU A 64 -4.60 0.28 -6.62
CA LEU A 64 -3.35 0.19 -5.85
C LEU A 64 -3.38 1.05 -4.60
N VAL A 65 -3.92 2.28 -4.69
CA VAL A 65 -3.98 3.24 -3.57
C VAL A 65 -4.77 2.68 -2.39
N HIS A 66 -5.97 2.16 -2.62
CA HIS A 66 -6.83 1.66 -1.55
C HIS A 66 -6.23 0.45 -0.81
N PRO A 67 -5.79 -0.63 -1.48
CA PRO A 67 -5.17 -1.75 -0.78
C PRO A 67 -3.85 -1.36 -0.09
N THR A 68 -3.05 -0.47 -0.67
CA THR A 68 -1.83 0.03 -0.01
C THR A 68 -2.15 0.77 1.29
N ARG A 69 -3.17 1.64 1.27
CA ARG A 69 -3.63 2.35 2.47
C ARG A 69 -4.05 1.38 3.57
N VAL A 70 -4.88 0.40 3.22
CA VAL A 70 -5.35 -0.61 4.18
C VAL A 70 -4.17 -1.45 4.68
N ALA A 71 -3.21 -1.78 3.82
CA ALA A 71 -2.01 -2.52 4.20
C ALA A 71 -1.17 -1.78 5.27
N VAL A 72 -1.02 -0.46 5.16
CA VAL A 72 -0.15 0.32 6.07
C VAL A 72 -0.86 0.93 7.26
N SER A 73 -2.19 1.06 7.23
CA SER A 73 -2.97 1.74 8.28
C SER A 73 -4.14 0.94 8.85
N GLY A 74 -4.56 -0.14 8.17
CA GLY A 74 -5.75 -0.92 8.51
C GLY A 74 -7.08 -0.22 8.19
N ARG A 75 -7.06 0.95 7.52
CA ARG A 75 -8.25 1.79 7.29
C ARG A 75 -8.40 2.18 5.82
N SER A 76 -9.65 2.41 5.38
CA SER A 76 -9.98 2.84 4.01
C SER A 76 -9.76 4.33 3.76
N VAL A 77 -9.76 5.15 4.82
CA VAL A 77 -9.72 6.62 4.74
C VAL A 77 -8.62 7.19 5.64
N GLY A 78 -8.11 8.35 5.25
CA GLY A 78 -7.07 9.05 5.98
C GLY A 78 -6.45 10.18 5.17
N PRO A 79 -5.36 10.79 5.66
CA PRO A 79 -4.65 11.84 4.94
C PRO A 79 -4.04 11.30 3.64
N SER A 80 -3.39 12.17 2.86
CA SER A 80 -2.69 11.77 1.63
C SER A 80 -1.85 10.51 1.85
N LEU A 81 -2.07 9.48 1.00
CA LEU A 81 -1.36 8.21 1.11
C LEU A 81 0.14 8.43 0.98
N TYR A 82 0.55 9.20 -0.02
CA TYR A 82 1.97 9.36 -0.34
C TYR A 82 2.74 10.06 0.78
N HIS A 83 2.20 11.13 1.36
CA HIS A 83 2.80 11.77 2.54
C HIS A 83 2.83 10.85 3.77
N MET A 84 1.81 10.01 3.95
CA MET A 84 1.82 9.01 5.01
C MET A 84 2.96 8.00 4.82
N LEU A 85 3.15 7.50 3.60
CA LEU A 85 4.22 6.55 3.27
C LEU A 85 5.61 7.19 3.39
N GLU A 86 5.76 8.44 2.96
CA GLU A 86 6.97 9.26 3.11
C GLU A 86 7.36 9.39 4.58
N VAL A 87 6.42 9.83 5.44
CA VAL A 87 6.64 9.99 6.89
C VAL A 87 6.89 8.66 7.60
N MET A 88 6.23 7.57 7.18
CA MET A 88 6.44 6.25 7.77
C MET A 88 7.82 5.65 7.45
N GLY A 89 8.41 6.04 6.32
CA GLY A 89 9.67 5.51 5.83
C GLY A 89 9.56 4.17 5.11
N LYS A 90 10.53 3.92 4.23
CA LYS A 90 10.57 2.78 3.29
C LYS A 90 10.44 1.42 3.96
N GLU A 91 11.32 1.13 4.92
CA GLU A 91 11.40 -0.20 5.54
C GLU A 91 10.09 -0.59 6.22
N ARG A 92 9.50 0.34 6.99
CA ARG A 92 8.23 0.13 7.68
C ARG A 92 7.08 -0.13 6.70
N VAL A 93 7.01 0.64 5.62
CA VAL A 93 5.98 0.46 4.59
C VAL A 93 6.09 -0.93 3.95
N LEU A 94 7.30 -1.32 3.53
CA LEU A 94 7.53 -2.62 2.89
C LEU A 94 7.18 -3.78 3.84
N GLN A 95 7.61 -3.72 5.10
CA GLN A 95 7.28 -4.74 6.11
C GLN A 95 5.76 -4.86 6.34
N ARG A 96 5.03 -3.74 6.38
CA ARG A 96 3.56 -3.75 6.54
C ARG A 96 2.87 -4.32 5.32
N ILE A 97 3.37 -4.04 4.12
CA ILE A 97 2.86 -4.64 2.89
C ILE A 97 3.11 -6.16 2.90
N ASP A 98 4.33 -6.59 3.22
CA ASP A 98 4.71 -8.00 3.28
C ASP A 98 3.84 -8.77 4.28
N ARG A 99 3.61 -8.21 5.49
CA ARG A 99 2.69 -8.78 6.48
C ARG A 99 1.26 -8.86 5.96
N THR A 100 0.79 -7.82 5.29
CA THR A 100 -0.58 -7.78 4.75
C THR A 100 -0.76 -8.84 3.69
N LEU A 101 0.22 -9.01 2.80
CA LEU A 101 0.24 -10.08 1.81
C LEU A 101 0.20 -11.44 2.51
N GLN A 102 1.05 -11.71 3.50
CA GLN A 102 1.01 -13.00 4.24
C GLN A 102 -0.34 -13.28 4.91
N LYS A 103 -1.03 -12.24 5.40
CA LYS A 103 -2.29 -12.39 6.14
C LYS A 103 -3.51 -12.58 5.24
N PHE A 104 -3.47 -12.03 4.02
CA PHE A 104 -4.64 -11.97 3.13
C PHE A 104 -4.37 -12.49 1.71
N SER A 105 -3.23 -13.15 1.48
CA SER A 105 -2.89 -13.78 0.20
C SER A 105 -3.85 -14.89 -0.20
#